data_AF-A0A9P6ZA41-F1
#
_entry.id   AF-A0A9P6ZA41-F1
#
_cell.length_a   1.000
_cell.length_b   1.000
_cell.length_c   1.000
_cell.angle_alpha   90.00
_cell.angle_beta   90.00
_cell.angle_gamma   90.00
#
_symmetry.space_group_name_H-M   'P 1'
#
loop_
_entity.id
_entity.type
_entity.pdbx_description
1 polymer ?
#
loop_
_entity_poly.entity_id
_entity_poly.type
_entity_poly.pdbx_seq_one_letter_code
_entity_poly.pdbx_strand_id
1 'polypeptide(L)'
;MSAIKEDTSITKLDSISVDMRDQLMTPHSDPSNPFAFTPDQLSALQDPKNIQLLHAYGGLNGVAKGLHANIKSGLTSSDDFDSKVTLNDITLDQSLIKEASPSVQQTEIKEDGKPFHKRRSIFGENILPEVKGKNLFQLMWMAFNDKTLILLAVAAVVSLAVGLYEDIAQAEYDAQGNKIPGVKWVEGVAIIVAIVIVVMVGSVNDFQKERQFRKLNAKKEDRVVKVT
;
A
#
# COMPACT_ATOMS: atom_id res chain seq x y z
N MET A 1 13.94 21.22 -41.08
CA MET A 1 13.93 21.97 -39.80
C MET A 1 13.30 21.07 -38.73
N SER A 2 14.01 20.02 -38.31
CA SER A 2 13.52 19.05 -37.29
C SER A 2 14.71 18.27 -36.74
N ALA A 3 15.52 18.90 -35.89
CA ALA A 3 16.66 18.28 -35.22
C ALA A 3 17.01 19.01 -33.89
N ILE A 4 16.03 19.45 -33.10
CA ILE A 4 16.29 20.19 -31.83
C ILE A 4 15.34 19.75 -30.70
N LYS A 5 14.80 18.52 -30.71
CA LYS A 5 13.89 18.04 -29.64
C LYS A 5 14.42 16.89 -28.78
N GLU A 6 15.58 16.31 -29.12
CA GLU A 6 16.14 15.17 -28.37
C GLU A 6 17.10 15.58 -27.24
N ASP A 7 17.89 16.65 -27.39
CA ASP A 7 18.91 17.03 -26.38
C ASP A 7 18.33 17.57 -25.05
N THR A 8 17.14 18.18 -25.08
CA THR A 8 16.54 18.79 -23.88
C THR A 8 16.03 17.74 -22.88
N SER A 9 15.68 16.55 -23.34
CA SER A 9 15.20 15.45 -22.48
C SER A 9 16.34 14.75 -21.76
N ILE A 10 17.48 14.58 -22.44
CA ILE A 10 18.69 13.94 -21.89
C ILE A 10 19.30 14.83 -20.79
N THR A 11 19.41 16.13 -21.06
CA THR A 11 19.94 17.11 -20.09
C THR A 11 19.09 17.20 -18.82
N LYS A 12 17.76 17.03 -18.93
CA LYS A 12 16.83 17.07 -17.79
C LYS A 12 16.93 15.82 -16.92
N LEU A 13 17.16 14.65 -17.51
CA LEU A 13 17.37 13.40 -16.77
C LEU A 13 18.72 13.40 -16.04
N ASP A 14 19.78 13.92 -16.68
CA ASP A 14 21.09 14.06 -16.04
C ASP A 14 21.05 15.06 -14.87
N SER A 15 20.36 16.19 -15.02
CA SER A 15 20.20 17.17 -13.93
C SER A 15 19.44 16.62 -12.73
N ILE A 16 18.42 15.77 -12.95
CA ILE A 16 17.66 15.12 -11.88
C ILE A 16 18.54 14.10 -11.15
N SER A 17 19.41 13.37 -11.88
CA SER A 17 20.32 12.40 -11.28
C SER A 17 21.42 13.03 -10.42
N VAL A 18 21.87 14.24 -10.79
CA VAL A 18 22.88 15.00 -10.06
C VAL A 18 22.28 15.63 -8.80
N ASP A 19 21.11 16.26 -8.91
CA ASP A 19 20.38 16.84 -7.77
C ASP A 19 20.07 15.76 -6.71
N MET A 20 19.67 14.56 -7.13
CA MET A 20 19.42 13.46 -6.22
C MET A 20 20.70 12.95 -5.52
N ARG A 21 21.87 12.96 -6.20
CA ARG A 21 23.14 12.61 -5.55
C ARG A 21 23.56 13.63 -4.50
N ASP A 22 23.36 14.91 -4.78
CA ASP A 22 23.69 15.99 -3.84
C ASP A 22 22.81 15.88 -2.59
N GLN A 23 21.51 15.59 -2.74
CA GLN A 23 20.58 15.37 -1.62
C GLN A 23 20.97 14.18 -0.73
N LEU A 24 21.59 13.14 -1.29
CA LEU A 24 22.06 11.98 -0.53
C LEU A 24 23.31 12.31 0.31
N MET A 25 24.14 13.25 -0.14
CA MET A 25 25.37 13.63 0.56
C MET A 25 25.15 14.74 1.60
N THR A 26 24.02 15.46 1.54
CA THR A 26 23.71 16.54 2.48
C THR A 26 23.12 16.03 3.80
N PRO A 27 23.51 16.58 4.96
CA PRO A 27 22.82 16.31 6.22
C PRO A 27 21.34 16.73 6.15
N HIS A 28 20.44 15.92 6.71
CA HIS A 28 19.03 16.29 6.79
C HIS A 28 18.81 17.47 7.75
N SER A 29 17.78 18.29 7.48
CA SER A 29 17.44 19.46 8.29
C SER A 29 16.37 19.20 9.36
N ASP A 30 15.83 17.97 9.43
CA ASP A 30 14.78 17.62 10.40
C ASP A 30 15.30 17.74 11.86
N PRO A 31 14.73 18.63 12.69
CA PRO A 31 15.13 18.79 14.08
C PRO A 31 14.69 17.62 14.97
N SER A 32 13.63 16.89 14.59
CA SER A 32 13.06 15.77 15.36
C SER A 32 13.82 14.46 15.17
N ASN A 33 14.59 14.34 14.08
CA ASN A 33 15.39 13.16 13.77
C ASN A 33 16.75 13.21 14.51
N PRO A 34 17.02 12.28 15.46
CA PRO A 34 18.30 12.19 16.18
C PRO A 34 19.37 11.35 15.45
N PHE A 35 18.98 10.66 14.37
CA PHE A 35 19.86 9.84 13.53
C PHE A 35 20.51 10.71 12.46
N ALA A 36 21.63 10.26 11.89
CA ALA A 36 22.31 11.02 10.84
C ALA A 36 21.70 10.88 9.45
N PHE A 37 20.78 9.93 9.27
CA PHE A 37 20.25 9.51 7.98
C PHE A 37 18.73 9.62 7.92
N THR A 38 18.20 9.84 6.72
CA THR A 38 16.79 9.67 6.38
C THR A 38 16.52 8.28 5.79
N PRO A 39 15.25 7.81 5.75
CA PRO A 39 14.89 6.57 5.06
C PRO A 39 15.38 6.53 3.61
N ASP A 40 15.28 7.66 2.89
CA ASP A 40 15.71 7.76 1.48
C ASP A 40 17.23 7.62 1.33
N GLN A 41 18.00 8.24 2.23
CA GLN A 41 19.47 8.13 2.27
C GLN A 41 19.96 6.70 2.52
N LEU A 42 19.24 5.95 3.36
CA LEU A 42 19.52 4.54 3.61
C LEU A 42 19.05 3.64 2.46
N SER A 43 17.89 3.95 1.86
CA SER A 43 17.35 3.21 0.71
C SER A 43 18.30 3.22 -0.47
N ALA A 44 18.92 4.38 -0.74
CA ALA A 44 19.92 4.55 -1.80
C ALA A 44 21.21 3.72 -1.62
N LEU A 45 21.46 3.15 -0.43
CA LEU A 45 22.56 2.21 -0.22
C LEU A 45 22.23 0.79 -0.71
N GLN A 46 20.95 0.43 -0.72
CA GLN A 46 20.50 -0.95 -0.91
C GLN A 46 20.04 -1.23 -2.34
N ASP A 47 19.35 -0.29 -2.98
CA ASP A 47 18.76 -0.49 -4.32
C ASP A 47 18.99 0.71 -5.28
N PRO A 48 19.96 0.61 -6.21
CA PRO A 48 20.95 -0.46 -6.33
C PRO A 48 22.00 -0.38 -5.20
N LYS A 49 22.71 -1.48 -4.94
CA LYS A 49 23.80 -1.51 -3.94
C LYS A 49 24.88 -0.49 -4.28
N ASN A 50 24.96 0.58 -3.48
CA ASN A 50 25.89 1.69 -3.70
C ASN A 50 27.04 1.67 -2.69
N ILE A 51 28.12 0.97 -3.05
CA ILE A 51 29.31 0.81 -2.19
C ILE A 51 30.07 2.14 -2.04
N GLN A 52 30.06 2.98 -3.08
CA GLN A 52 30.72 4.28 -3.06
C GLN A 52 30.07 5.20 -2.03
N LEU A 53 28.73 5.22 -1.99
CA LEU A 53 27.97 5.99 -1.01
C LEU A 53 28.20 5.48 0.41
N LEU A 54 28.31 4.17 0.61
CA LEU A 54 28.68 3.59 1.91
C LEU A 54 30.05 4.10 2.39
N HIS A 55 31.06 4.11 1.51
CA HIS A 55 32.37 4.67 1.85
C HIS A 55 32.30 6.17 2.16
N ALA A 56 31.50 6.91 1.39
CA ALA A 56 31.29 8.33 1.63
C ALA A 56 30.57 8.61 2.97
N TYR A 57 29.80 7.66 3.51
CA TYR A 57 29.22 7.71 4.86
C TYR A 57 30.15 7.18 5.97
N GLY A 58 31.46 7.09 5.74
CA GLY A 58 32.41 6.58 6.74
C GLY A 58 32.41 5.05 6.88
N GLY A 59 31.87 4.34 5.88
CA GLY A 59 31.79 2.88 5.86
C GLY A 59 30.83 2.31 6.90
N LEU A 60 31.04 1.05 7.28
CA LEU A 60 30.16 0.33 8.22
C LEU A 60 30.12 0.99 9.61
N ASN A 61 31.28 1.43 10.11
CA ASN A 61 31.37 2.10 11.42
C ASN A 61 30.61 3.41 11.43
N GLY A 62 30.68 4.15 10.32
CA GLY A 62 29.98 5.41 10.22
C GLY A 62 28.47 5.25 10.19
N VAL A 63 27.97 4.31 9.38
CA VAL A 63 26.55 3.96 9.36
C VAL A 63 26.06 3.46 10.73
N ALA A 64 26.85 2.63 11.41
CA ALA A 64 26.52 2.14 12.75
C ALA A 64 26.40 3.30 13.76
N LYS A 65 27.38 4.23 13.78
CA LYS A 65 27.36 5.44 14.62
C LYS A 65 26.15 6.33 14.31
N GLY A 66 25.88 6.58 13.03
CA GLY A 66 24.75 7.43 12.62
C GLY A 66 23.36 6.84 12.88
N LEU A 67 23.27 5.52 12.98
CA LEU A 67 22.04 4.82 13.36
C LEU A 67 21.94 4.54 14.86
N HIS A 68 22.90 4.99 15.68
CA HIS A 68 23.01 4.64 17.10
C HIS A 68 22.94 3.12 17.33
N ALA A 69 23.65 2.37 16.49
CA ALA A 69 23.71 0.92 16.50
C ALA A 69 25.12 0.43 16.78
N ASN A 70 25.25 -0.68 17.50
CA ASN A 70 26.54 -1.33 17.70
C ASN A 70 26.68 -2.50 16.72
N ILE A 71 27.83 -2.60 16.04
CA ILE A 71 28.10 -3.68 15.07
C ILE A 71 28.12 -5.06 15.73
N LYS A 72 28.56 -5.15 16.99
CA LYS A 72 28.70 -6.41 17.74
C LYS A 72 27.47 -6.73 18.58
N SER A 73 26.92 -5.76 19.30
CA SER A 73 25.80 -5.98 20.23
C SER A 73 24.42 -5.60 19.68
N GLY A 74 24.35 -5.00 18.48
CA GLY A 74 23.10 -4.61 17.85
C GLY A 74 22.47 -3.35 18.46
N LEU A 75 21.13 -3.34 18.47
CA LEU A 75 20.31 -2.23 18.95
C LEU A 75 19.91 -2.44 20.42
N THR A 76 19.97 -1.37 21.22
CA THR A 76 19.50 -1.36 22.61
C THR A 76 18.05 -0.90 22.68
N SER A 77 17.22 -1.56 23.50
CA SER A 77 15.77 -1.29 23.59
C SER A 77 15.40 0.14 24.04
N SER A 78 16.34 0.84 24.69
CA SER A 78 16.21 2.23 25.12
C SER A 78 16.70 3.18 24.02
N ASP A 79 15.81 4.07 23.55
CA ASP A 79 16.12 5.14 22.59
C ASP A 79 16.53 6.45 23.32
N ASP A 80 17.30 6.34 24.40
CA ASP A 80 17.80 7.51 25.12
C ASP A 80 19.10 8.01 24.48
N PHE A 81 18.94 8.65 23.31
CA PHE A 81 20.05 9.27 22.59
C PHE A 81 20.34 10.62 23.23
N ASP A 82 21.40 10.67 24.04
CA ASP A 82 21.88 11.87 24.72
C ASP A 82 22.46 12.92 23.74
N SER A 83 22.75 12.50 22.50
CA SER A 83 23.30 13.37 21.45
C SER A 83 22.72 13.04 20.06
N LYS A 84 22.42 14.10 19.30
CA LYS A 84 22.09 14.00 17.87
C LYS A 84 23.39 13.77 17.10
N VAL A 85 23.39 12.78 16.19
CA VAL A 85 24.52 12.52 15.30
C VAL A 85 24.15 13.04 13.91
N THR A 86 25.03 13.84 13.29
CA THR A 86 24.86 14.33 11.92
C THR A 86 25.80 13.62 10.96
N LEU A 87 25.51 13.71 9.65
CA LEU A 87 26.33 13.09 8.60
C LEU A 87 27.80 13.59 8.63
N ASN A 88 28.02 14.83 9.05
CA ASN A 88 29.37 15.40 9.19
C ASN A 88 30.17 14.75 10.34
N ASP A 89 29.51 14.41 11.45
CA ASP A 89 30.15 13.79 12.64
C ASP A 89 30.64 12.36 12.37
N ILE A 90 30.20 11.78 11.26
CA ILE A 90 30.47 10.42 10.85
C ILE A 90 31.60 10.37 9.81
N THR A 91 31.67 11.39 8.96
CA THR A 91 32.63 11.45 7.84
C THR A 91 33.98 12.03 8.25
N LEU A 92 34.04 12.82 9.32
CA LEU A 92 35.24 13.54 9.76
C LEU A 92 36.19 12.74 10.68
N ASP A 93 35.85 11.52 11.09
CA ASP A 93 36.58 10.83 12.16
C ASP A 93 37.23 9.51 11.72
N GLN A 94 38.32 9.62 10.96
CA GLN A 94 39.20 8.48 10.65
C GLN A 94 40.41 8.38 11.60
N SER A 95 40.54 9.27 12.60
CA SER A 95 41.76 9.36 13.43
C SER A 95 41.57 9.49 14.95
N LEU A 96 40.36 9.54 15.51
CA LEU A 96 40.19 9.54 16.97
C LEU A 96 39.22 8.45 17.44
N ILE A 97 39.66 7.19 17.36
CA ILE A 97 39.02 6.12 18.13
C ILE A 97 39.39 6.33 19.61
N LYS A 98 38.62 7.19 20.28
CA LYS A 98 38.50 7.17 21.73
C LYS A 98 37.34 6.24 22.04
N GLU A 99 37.65 5.09 22.64
CA GLU A 99 36.66 4.17 23.19
C GLU A 99 35.78 4.94 24.19
N ALA A 100 34.62 5.40 23.73
CA ALA A 100 33.56 5.85 24.61
C ALA A 100 32.85 4.60 25.12
N SER A 101 33.32 4.10 26.26
CA SER A 101 32.56 3.19 27.12
C SER A 101 31.24 3.88 27.49
N PRO A 102 30.08 3.30 27.16
CA PRO A 102 28.84 3.79 27.73
C PRO A 102 28.79 3.32 29.19
N SER A 103 28.88 4.28 30.10
CA SER A 103 28.43 4.12 31.48
C SER A 103 26.99 3.61 31.46
N VAL A 104 26.80 2.37 31.89
CA VAL A 104 25.48 1.79 32.19
C VAL A 104 24.95 2.52 33.42
N GLN A 105 24.30 3.66 33.21
CA GLN A 105 23.40 4.23 34.19
C GLN A 105 22.03 3.62 33.93
N GLN A 106 21.61 2.79 34.88
CA GLN A 106 20.29 2.19 34.93
C GLN A 106 19.31 3.31 35.31
N THR A 107 18.87 4.07 34.31
CA THR A 107 17.90 5.15 34.50
C THR A 107 16.49 4.61 34.25
N GLU A 108 15.62 4.93 35.21
CA GLU A 108 14.25 4.45 35.34
C GLU A 108 13.42 4.65 34.07
N ILE A 109 12.69 3.60 33.69
CA ILE A 109 11.75 3.57 32.57
C ILE A 109 10.62 4.56 32.87
N LYS A 110 10.69 5.76 32.28
CA LYS A 110 9.57 6.70 32.17
C LYS A 110 9.55 7.29 30.76
N GLU A 111 8.83 6.61 29.86
CA GLU A 111 7.86 7.17 28.91
C GLU A 111 7.40 6.05 27.93
N ASP A 112 6.10 5.75 27.96
CA ASP A 112 5.29 5.02 26.97
C ASP A 112 5.84 3.74 26.31
N GLY A 113 6.22 2.75 27.13
CA GLY A 113 5.77 1.35 27.01
C GLY A 113 6.13 0.50 25.76
N LYS A 114 6.83 1.02 24.74
CA LYS A 114 7.26 0.23 23.56
C LYS A 114 8.75 0.48 23.25
N PRO A 115 9.56 -0.58 23.04
CA PRO A 115 10.96 -0.41 22.65
C PRO A 115 11.08 0.27 21.29
N PHE A 116 12.16 1.02 21.07
CA PHE A 116 12.50 1.67 19.80
C PHE A 116 11.50 2.73 19.29
N HIS A 117 10.84 3.48 20.19
CA HIS A 117 9.83 4.47 19.83
C HIS A 117 10.34 5.56 18.87
N LYS A 118 11.50 6.17 19.14
CA LYS A 118 12.07 7.24 18.30
C LYS A 118 12.49 6.71 16.93
N ARG A 119 13.05 5.50 16.88
CA ARG A 119 13.40 4.87 15.60
C ARG A 119 12.15 4.64 14.74
N ARG A 120 11.08 4.15 15.35
CA ARG A 120 9.81 3.89 14.68
C ARG A 120 9.13 5.15 14.16
N SER A 121 9.21 6.28 14.88
CA SER A 121 8.63 7.54 14.42
C SER A 121 9.36 8.11 13.19
N ILE A 122 10.67 7.91 13.08
CA ILE A 122 11.48 8.44 11.97
C ILE A 122 11.49 7.50 10.75
N PHE A 123 11.71 6.20 10.97
CA PHE A 123 11.86 5.22 9.87
C PHE A 123 10.58 4.44 9.55
N GLY A 124 9.54 4.58 10.38
CA GLY A 124 8.33 3.78 10.28
C GLY A 124 8.48 2.38 10.89
N GLU A 125 7.41 1.60 10.78
CA GLU A 125 7.39 0.19 11.14
C GLU A 125 7.73 -0.68 9.93
N ASN A 126 8.46 -1.77 10.15
CA ASN A 126 8.72 -2.77 9.11
C ASN A 126 7.50 -3.69 8.92
N ILE A 127 6.40 -3.13 8.44
CA ILE A 127 5.14 -3.84 8.16
C ILE A 127 4.81 -3.64 6.69
N LEU A 128 4.57 -4.75 6.00
CA LEU A 128 4.15 -4.71 4.59
C LEU A 128 2.78 -4.03 4.49
N PRO A 129 2.59 -3.13 3.51
CA PRO A 129 1.31 -2.45 3.34
C PRO A 129 0.22 -3.48 3.01
N GLU A 130 -0.94 -3.34 3.63
CA GLU A 130 -2.08 -4.19 3.33
C GLU A 130 -2.65 -3.87 1.93
N VAL A 131 -2.91 -4.92 1.15
CA VAL A 131 -3.56 -4.77 -0.15
C VAL A 131 -5.02 -4.33 0.08
N LYS A 132 -5.41 -3.19 -0.49
CA LYS A 132 -6.78 -2.68 -0.42
C LYS A 132 -7.73 -3.73 -0.99
N GLY A 133 -8.70 -4.17 -0.18
CA GLY A 133 -9.73 -5.11 -0.61
C GLY A 133 -10.77 -4.45 -1.51
N LYS A 134 -11.46 -5.24 -2.33
CA LYS A 134 -12.59 -4.76 -3.13
C LYS A 134 -13.83 -4.55 -2.25
N ASN A 135 -14.62 -3.53 -2.57
CA ASN A 135 -15.91 -3.30 -1.92
C ASN A 135 -16.99 -4.24 -2.48
N LEU A 136 -18.00 -4.56 -1.68
CA LEU A 136 -19.10 -5.45 -2.10
C LEU A 136 -19.80 -4.96 -3.39
N PHE A 137 -20.07 -3.65 -3.50
CA PHE A 137 -20.64 -3.07 -4.71
C PHE A 137 -19.72 -3.19 -5.93
N GLN A 138 -18.41 -3.08 -5.74
CA GLN A 138 -17.44 -3.26 -6.81
C GLN A 138 -17.41 -4.73 -7.29
N LEU A 139 -17.53 -5.68 -6.36
CA LEU A 139 -17.67 -7.11 -6.67
C LEU A 139 -18.98 -7.39 -7.42
N MET A 140 -20.09 -6.79 -7.00
CA MET A 140 -21.38 -6.90 -7.70
C MET A 140 -21.30 -6.31 -9.12
N TRP A 141 -20.68 -5.15 -9.28
CA TRP A 141 -20.46 -4.55 -10.59
C TRP A 141 -19.60 -5.44 -11.48
N MET A 142 -18.53 -6.01 -10.93
CA MET A 142 -17.66 -6.94 -11.66
C MET A 142 -18.42 -8.21 -12.08
N ALA A 143 -19.25 -8.76 -11.18
CA ALA A 143 -20.09 -9.93 -11.46
C ALA A 143 -21.15 -9.64 -12.53
N PHE A 144 -21.74 -8.43 -12.53
CA PHE A 144 -22.76 -8.03 -13.50
C PHE A 144 -22.19 -7.86 -14.93
N ASN A 145 -20.89 -7.59 -15.08
CA ASN A 145 -20.25 -7.45 -16.40
C ASN A 145 -19.97 -8.79 -17.13
N ASP A 146 -20.52 -9.90 -16.65
CA ASP A 146 -20.49 -11.17 -17.37
C ASP A 146 -21.41 -11.11 -18.62
N LYS A 147 -20.86 -11.49 -19.78
CA LYS A 147 -21.60 -11.54 -21.06
C LYS A 147 -22.89 -12.35 -20.96
N THR A 148 -22.91 -13.39 -20.13
CA THR A 148 -24.09 -14.23 -19.90
C THR A 148 -25.19 -13.47 -19.16
N LEU A 149 -24.87 -12.76 -18.08
CA LEU A 149 -25.82 -11.94 -17.32
C LEU A 149 -26.31 -10.74 -18.13
N ILE A 150 -25.42 -10.11 -18.90
CA ILE A 150 -25.81 -9.00 -19.80
C ILE A 150 -26.82 -9.49 -20.84
N LEU A 151 -26.59 -10.66 -21.45
CA LEU A 151 -27.51 -11.23 -22.43
C LEU A 151 -28.89 -11.50 -21.81
N LEU A 152 -28.93 -12.10 -20.61
CA LEU A 152 -30.17 -12.35 -19.88
C LEU A 152 -30.89 -11.06 -19.48
N ALA A 153 -30.13 -10.02 -19.09
CA ALA A 153 -30.70 -8.72 -18.76
C ALA A 153 -31.35 -8.04 -19.98
N VAL A 154 -30.71 -8.08 -21.15
CA VAL A 154 -31.30 -7.56 -22.39
C VAL A 154 -32.56 -8.33 -22.77
N ALA A 155 -32.53 -9.67 -22.69
CA ALA A 155 -33.72 -10.49 -22.93
C ALA A 155 -34.86 -10.15 -21.96
N ALA A 156 -34.55 -9.97 -20.66
CA ALA A 156 -35.55 -9.59 -19.65
C ALA A 156 -36.18 -8.22 -19.94
N VAL A 157 -35.39 -7.25 -20.40
CA VAL A 157 -35.90 -5.92 -20.79
C VAL A 157 -36.84 -6.02 -22.00
N VAL A 158 -36.48 -6.81 -23.02
CA VAL A 158 -37.35 -7.04 -24.18
C VAL A 158 -38.64 -7.75 -23.76
N SER A 159 -38.56 -8.81 -22.95
CA SER A 159 -39.73 -9.51 -22.42
C SER A 159 -40.63 -8.60 -21.58
N LEU A 160 -40.05 -7.73 -20.75
CA LEU A 160 -40.82 -6.76 -19.98
C LEU A 160 -41.50 -5.73 -20.88
N ALA A 161 -40.81 -5.22 -21.91
CA ALA A 161 -41.37 -4.27 -22.85
C ALA A 161 -42.54 -4.88 -23.65
N VAL A 162 -42.40 -6.12 -24.12
CA VAL A 162 -43.47 -6.86 -24.80
C VAL A 162 -44.63 -7.14 -23.84
N GLY A 163 -44.35 -7.62 -22.63
CA GLY A 163 -45.39 -7.87 -21.62
C GLY A 163 -46.19 -6.62 -21.25
N LEU A 164 -45.50 -5.47 -21.08
CA LEU A 164 -46.17 -4.18 -20.86
C LEU A 164 -46.96 -3.72 -22.09
N TYR A 165 -46.43 -3.93 -23.30
CA TYR A 165 -47.14 -3.58 -24.52
C TYR A 165 -48.42 -4.38 -24.68
N GLU A 166 -48.38 -5.70 -24.46
CA GLU A 166 -49.58 -6.55 -24.52
C GLU A 166 -50.60 -6.16 -23.45
N ASP A 167 -50.16 -5.94 -22.20
CA ASP A 167 -51.07 -5.58 -21.10
C ASP A 167 -51.74 -4.20 -21.29
N ILE A 168 -51.08 -3.25 -21.95
CA ILE A 168 -51.60 -1.89 -22.16
C ILE A 168 -52.33 -1.76 -23.50
N ALA A 169 -51.78 -2.29 -24.59
CA ALA A 169 -52.27 -2.07 -25.96
C ALA A 169 -53.30 -3.11 -26.41
N GLN A 170 -53.34 -4.30 -25.79
CA GLN A 170 -54.25 -5.38 -26.18
C GLN A 170 -55.15 -5.76 -24.99
N ALA A 171 -56.36 -5.21 -24.96
CA ALA A 171 -57.37 -5.65 -23.99
C ALA A 171 -57.93 -7.02 -24.42
N GLU A 172 -57.47 -8.09 -23.78
CA GLU A 172 -58.06 -9.43 -23.94
C GLU A 172 -59.37 -9.54 -23.15
N TYR A 173 -60.38 -10.18 -23.75
CA TYR A 173 -61.69 -10.44 -23.15
C TYR A 173 -61.89 -11.95 -23.04
N ASP A 174 -62.46 -12.41 -21.92
CA ASP A 174 -62.82 -13.82 -21.73
C ASP A 174 -64.03 -14.22 -22.61
N ALA A 175 -64.36 -15.52 -22.63
CA ALA A 175 -65.53 -16.02 -23.37
C ALA A 175 -66.87 -15.47 -22.84
N GLN A 176 -66.86 -14.82 -21.67
CA GLN A 176 -68.00 -14.15 -21.04
C GLN A 176 -68.01 -12.62 -21.29
N GLY A 177 -67.05 -12.07 -22.04
CA GLY A 177 -66.95 -10.65 -22.37
C GLY A 177 -66.34 -9.76 -21.27
N ASN A 178 -65.73 -10.33 -20.22
CA ASN A 178 -65.03 -9.57 -19.18
C ASN A 178 -63.56 -9.36 -19.57
N LYS A 179 -63.00 -8.19 -19.21
CA LYS A 179 -61.59 -7.90 -19.45
C LYS A 179 -60.71 -8.79 -18.56
N ILE A 180 -59.81 -9.55 -19.18
CA ILE A 180 -58.81 -10.36 -18.48
C ILE A 180 -57.74 -9.41 -17.92
N PRO A 181 -57.33 -9.53 -16.64
CA PRO A 181 -56.27 -8.71 -16.09
C PRO A 181 -54.92 -9.05 -16.75
N GLY A 182 -54.31 -8.05 -17.37
CA GLY A 182 -52.97 -8.15 -17.95
C GLY A 182 -51.90 -8.27 -16.86
N VAL A 183 -51.27 -9.43 -16.77
CA VAL A 183 -50.18 -9.74 -15.82
C VAL A 183 -48.92 -10.23 -16.53
N LYS A 184 -48.82 -10.02 -17.86
CA LYS A 184 -47.71 -10.53 -18.67
C LYS A 184 -46.40 -9.80 -18.34
N TRP A 185 -46.45 -8.57 -17.82
CA TRP A 185 -45.27 -7.86 -17.30
C TRP A 185 -44.53 -8.60 -16.17
N VAL A 186 -45.23 -9.47 -15.43
CA VAL A 186 -44.67 -10.19 -14.28
C VAL A 186 -43.56 -11.15 -14.71
N GLU A 187 -43.63 -11.72 -15.90
CA GLU A 187 -42.60 -12.62 -16.43
C GLU A 187 -41.23 -11.92 -16.56
N GLY A 188 -41.21 -10.74 -17.18
CA GLY A 188 -39.99 -9.94 -17.31
C GLY A 188 -39.43 -9.49 -15.94
N VAL A 189 -40.32 -9.11 -15.01
CA VAL A 189 -39.90 -8.73 -13.65
C VAL A 189 -39.34 -9.91 -12.87
N ALA A 190 -39.91 -11.11 -13.00
CA ALA A 190 -39.41 -12.30 -12.34
C ALA A 190 -37.96 -12.61 -12.74
N ILE A 191 -37.61 -12.45 -14.02
CA ILE A 191 -36.25 -12.64 -14.52
C ILE A 191 -35.29 -11.59 -13.94
N ILE A 192 -35.69 -10.32 -13.89
CA ILE A 192 -34.86 -9.25 -13.31
C ILE A 192 -34.56 -9.53 -11.84
N VAL A 193 -35.58 -9.91 -11.06
CA VAL A 193 -35.43 -10.25 -9.63
C VAL A 193 -34.49 -11.45 -9.46
N ALA A 194 -34.61 -12.48 -10.30
CA ALA A 194 -33.73 -13.63 -10.27
C ALA A 194 -32.26 -13.24 -10.51
N ILE A 195 -31.98 -12.39 -11.51
CA ILE A 195 -30.62 -11.90 -11.79
C ILE A 195 -30.04 -11.15 -10.57
N VAL A 196 -30.83 -10.27 -9.95
CA VAL A 196 -30.39 -9.51 -8.77
C VAL A 196 -30.00 -10.44 -7.61
N ILE A 197 -30.82 -11.46 -7.33
CA ILE A 197 -30.53 -12.43 -6.26
C ILE A 197 -29.24 -13.20 -6.58
N VAL A 198 -29.08 -13.69 -7.81
CA VAL A 198 -27.88 -14.45 -8.22
C VAL A 198 -26.61 -13.60 -8.07
N VAL A 199 -26.64 -12.34 -8.53
CA VAL A 199 -25.50 -11.42 -8.38
C VAL A 199 -25.20 -11.13 -6.92
N MET A 200 -26.23 -10.90 -6.11
CA MET A 200 -26.07 -10.63 -4.68
C MET A 200 -25.44 -11.83 -3.96
N VAL A 201 -25.98 -13.04 -4.12
CA VAL A 201 -25.46 -14.26 -3.50
C VAL A 201 -24.04 -14.56 -3.99
N GLY A 202 -23.79 -14.44 -5.31
CA GLY A 202 -22.47 -14.63 -5.90
C GLY A 202 -21.43 -13.68 -5.33
N SER A 203 -21.76 -12.39 -5.26
CA SER A 203 -20.84 -11.34 -4.78
C SER A 203 -20.59 -11.42 -3.28
N VAL A 204 -21.61 -11.77 -2.48
CA VAL A 204 -21.43 -12.00 -1.04
C VAL A 204 -20.51 -13.19 -0.80
N ASN A 205 -20.68 -14.28 -1.56
CA ASN A 205 -19.81 -15.44 -1.47
C ASN A 205 -18.36 -15.08 -1.86
N ASP A 206 -18.18 -14.33 -2.94
CA ASP A 206 -16.85 -13.89 -3.38
C ASP A 206 -16.18 -12.97 -2.35
N PHE A 207 -16.93 -12.00 -1.79
CA PHE A 207 -16.43 -11.13 -0.73
C PHE A 207 -15.98 -11.90 0.52
N GLN A 208 -16.73 -12.94 0.91
CA GLN A 208 -16.33 -13.80 2.03
C GLN A 208 -15.05 -14.56 1.73
N LYS A 209 -14.90 -15.10 0.52
CA LYS A 209 -13.67 -15.79 0.08
C LYS A 209 -12.48 -14.84 0.06
N GLU A 210 -12.62 -13.65 -0.54
CA GLU A 210 -11.54 -12.65 -0.59
C GLU A 210 -11.07 -12.26 0.81
N ARG A 211 -12.00 -12.05 1.76
CA ARG A 211 -11.66 -11.74 3.15
C ARG A 211 -10.89 -12.87 3.83
N GLN A 212 -11.24 -14.13 3.55
CA GLN A 212 -10.51 -15.29 4.09
C GLN A 212 -9.12 -15.41 3.46
N PHE A 213 -9.00 -15.25 2.14
CA PHE A 213 -7.71 -15.26 1.45
C PHE A 213 -6.78 -14.16 1.96
N ARG A 214 -7.28 -12.96 2.20
CA ARG A 214 -6.47 -11.87 2.76
C ARG A 214 -5.92 -12.22 4.13
N LYS A 215 -6.72 -12.83 5.01
CA LYS A 215 -6.27 -13.27 6.34
C LYS A 215 -5.20 -14.36 6.26
N LEU A 216 -5.33 -15.29 5.31
CA LEU A 216 -4.35 -16.35 5.09
C LEU A 216 -3.04 -15.79 4.52
N ASN A 217 -3.11 -14.87 3.56
CA ASN A 217 -1.95 -14.21 2.98
C ASN A 217 -1.19 -13.38 4.03
N ALA A 218 -1.90 -12.61 4.86
CA ALA A 218 -1.26 -11.85 5.94
C ALA A 218 -0.45 -12.75 6.90
N LYS A 219 -0.98 -13.93 7.24
CA LYS A 219 -0.26 -14.92 8.07
C LYS A 219 0.89 -15.60 7.34
N LYS A 220 0.75 -15.81 6.03
CA LYS A 220 1.78 -16.46 5.20
C LYS A 220 3.01 -15.56 5.03
N GLU A 221 2.78 -14.25 4.90
CA GLU A 221 3.86 -13.26 4.76
C GLU A 221 4.52 -12.90 6.10
N ASP A 222 3.84 -13.14 7.22
CA ASP A 222 4.41 -12.94 8.55
C ASP A 222 5.49 -13.99 8.85
N ARG A 223 6.75 -13.55 8.90
CA ARG A 223 7.92 -14.39 9.12
C ARG A 223 8.62 -14.00 10.41
N VAL A 224 8.70 -14.93 11.36
CA VAL A 224 9.50 -14.75 12.57
C VAL A 224 10.97 -14.93 12.21
N VAL A 225 11.75 -13.85 12.35
CA VAL A 225 13.20 -13.85 12.16
C VAL A 225 13.86 -13.82 13.53
N LYS A 226 14.73 -14.79 13.82
CA LYS A 226 15.57 -14.78 15.02
C LYS A 226 16.78 -13.87 14.77
N VAL A 227 16.86 -12.77 15.51
CA VAL A 227 18.07 -11.94 15.56
C VAL A 227 19.05 -12.62 16.52
N THR A 228 20.29 -12.86 16.08
CA THR A 228 21.35 -13.54 16.86
C THR A 228 22.47 -12.58 17.15
#